data_AF-A0A497PKB1-F1
#
_entry.id   AF-A0A497PKB1-F1
#
_cell.length_a   1.000
_cell.length_b   1.000
_cell.length_c   1.000
_cell.angle_alpha   90.00
_cell.angle_beta   90.00
_cell.angle_gamma   90.00
#
_symmetry.space_group_name_H-M   'P 1'
#
loop_
_entity.id
_entity.type
_entity.pdbx_description
1 polymer ?
#
loop_
_entity_poly.entity_id
_entity_poly.type
_entity_poly.pdbx_seq_one_letter_code
_entity_poly.pdbx_strand_id
1 'polypeptide(L)'
;MSIYWKIRRFFISIKRAVRFGINPSKRKEKRLMGMPVYFEDTGEKVGVVKKVIKNSIGDIIGYEIQEESGKIIYFPSDAFEEHKRGLIFAPLWY
;
A
#
# COMPACT_ATOMS: atom_id res chain seq x y z
N MET A 1 -34.95 -22.81 25.90
CA MET A 1 -33.75 -22.24 25.25
C MET A 1 -33.50 -20.84 25.81
N SER A 2 -32.47 -20.65 26.65
CA SER A 2 -32.29 -19.42 27.43
C SER A 2 -31.94 -18.20 26.55
N ILE A 3 -32.58 -17.05 26.83
CA ILE A 3 -32.45 -15.75 26.13
C ILE A 3 -30.99 -15.31 25.99
N TYR A 4 -30.15 -15.71 26.95
CA TYR A 4 -28.72 -15.41 27.04
C TYR A 4 -27.92 -15.90 25.83
N TRP A 5 -28.30 -17.04 25.25
CA TRP A 5 -27.62 -17.63 24.10
C TRP A 5 -27.92 -16.89 22.79
N LYS A 6 -29.10 -16.28 22.65
CA LYS A 6 -29.45 -15.44 21.49
C LYS A 6 -28.64 -14.15 21.47
N ILE A 7 -28.51 -13.48 22.61
CA ILE A 7 -27.75 -12.22 22.73
C ILE A 7 -26.26 -12.45 22.45
N ARG A 8 -25.69 -13.54 22.98
CA ARG A 8 -24.29 -13.90 22.73
C ARG A 8 -23.98 -14.13 21.25
N ARG A 9 -24.88 -14.80 20.50
CA ARG A 9 -24.74 -14.97 19.04
C ARG A 9 -24.84 -13.65 18.27
N PHE A 10 -25.69 -12.73 18.71
CA PHE A 10 -25.88 -11.43 18.08
C PHE A 10 -24.62 -10.54 18.22
N PHE A 11 -24.00 -10.52 19.40
CA PHE A 11 -22.73 -9.82 19.61
C PHE A 11 -21.56 -10.40 18.80
N ILE A 12 -21.54 -11.72 18.58
CA ILE A 12 -20.52 -12.38 17.75
C ILE A 12 -20.67 -11.97 16.28
N SER A 13 -21.90 -11.83 15.76
CA SER A 13 -22.10 -11.41 14.36
C SER A 13 -21.67 -9.96 14.13
N ILE A 14 -21.97 -9.05 15.07
CA ILE A 14 -21.59 -7.64 14.99
C ILE A 14 -20.06 -7.48 15.04
N LYS A 15 -19.37 -8.16 15.97
CA LYS A 15 -17.90 -8.13 16.01
C LYS A 15 -17.26 -8.67 14.73
N ARG A 16 -17.93 -9.59 14.03
CA ARG A 16 -17.45 -10.13 12.74
C ARG A 16 -17.58 -9.12 11.61
N ALA A 17 -18.69 -8.39 11.53
CA ALA A 17 -18.92 -7.35 10.53
C ALA A 17 -17.96 -6.15 10.67
N VAL A 18 -17.69 -5.72 11.91
CA VAL A 18 -16.77 -4.59 12.18
C VAL A 18 -15.32 -4.88 11.73
N ARG A 19 -14.91 -6.15 11.71
CA ARG A 19 -13.57 -6.55 11.21
C ARG A 19 -13.43 -6.39 9.68
N PHE A 20 -14.51 -6.34 8.92
CA PHE A 20 -14.49 -6.17 7.46
C PHE A 20 -14.43 -4.70 7.03
N GLY A 21 -14.65 -3.74 7.94
CA GLY A 21 -14.50 -2.30 7.68
C GLY A 21 -13.05 -1.79 7.72
N ILE A 22 -12.05 -2.68 7.63
CA ILE A 22 -10.65 -2.27 7.56
C ILE A 22 -10.38 -1.80 6.14
N ASN A 23 -10.34 -0.48 5.93
CA ASN A 23 -10.08 0.15 4.64
C ASN A 23 -8.94 -0.58 3.89
N PRO A 24 -9.23 -1.27 2.77
CA PRO A 24 -8.23 -2.07 2.05
C PRO A 24 -7.07 -1.20 1.55
N SER A 25 -7.35 0.06 1.23
CA SER A 25 -6.38 1.08 0.82
C SER A 25 -5.35 1.42 1.91
N LYS A 26 -5.71 1.37 3.21
CA LYS A 26 -4.75 1.55 4.31
C LYS A 26 -3.82 0.33 4.47
N ARG A 27 -4.32 -0.88 4.21
CA ARG A 27 -3.49 -2.09 4.21
C ARG A 27 -2.50 -2.13 3.04
N LYS A 28 -2.92 -1.67 1.84
CA LYS A 28 -2.06 -1.62 0.66
C LYS A 28 -0.90 -0.64 0.86
N GLU A 29 -1.18 0.55 1.37
CA GLU A 29 -0.16 1.56 1.71
C GLU A 29 0.88 1.03 2.70
N LYS A 30 0.43 0.42 3.80
CA LYS A 30 1.34 -0.11 4.82
C LYS A 30 2.22 -1.26 4.29
N ARG A 31 1.81 -1.94 3.21
CA ARG A 31 2.64 -2.93 2.52
C ARG A 31 3.67 -2.30 1.60
N LEU A 32 3.29 -1.23 0.89
CA LEU A 32 4.15 -0.56 -0.10
C LEU A 32 5.23 0.29 0.56
N MET A 33 4.95 0.89 1.72
CA MET A 33 5.96 1.61 2.50
C MET A 33 7.09 0.67 2.93
N GLY A 34 8.33 1.08 2.71
CA GLY A 34 9.52 0.28 3.00
C GLY A 34 9.90 -0.71 1.89
N MET A 35 9.14 -0.80 0.80
CA MET A 35 9.53 -1.65 -0.33
C MET A 35 10.72 -1.05 -1.09
N PRO A 36 11.67 -1.88 -1.52
CA PRO A 36 12.73 -1.44 -2.42
C PRO A 36 12.16 -1.13 -3.80
N VAL A 37 12.73 -0.10 -4.41
CA VAL A 37 12.46 0.30 -5.79
C VAL A 37 13.67 -0.06 -6.64
N TYR A 38 13.43 -0.68 -7.79
CA TYR A 38 14.46 -1.11 -8.73
C TYR A 38 14.28 -0.44 -10.09
N PHE A 39 15.37 -0.12 -10.80
CA PHE A 39 15.31 0.25 -12.21
C PHE A 39 14.96 -0.96 -13.08
N GLU A 40 14.12 -0.76 -14.09
CA GLU A 40 13.77 -1.79 -15.07
C GLU A 40 15.00 -2.27 -15.86
N ASP A 41 15.82 -1.33 -16.36
CA ASP A 41 16.92 -1.61 -17.28
C ASP A 41 18.09 -2.39 -16.63
N THR A 42 18.46 -2.00 -15.41
CA THR A 42 19.67 -2.53 -14.74
C THR A 42 19.36 -3.42 -13.55
N GLY A 43 18.12 -3.40 -13.05
CA GLY A 43 17.77 -4.03 -11.76
C GLY A 43 18.42 -3.35 -10.56
N GLU A 44 19.05 -2.19 -10.74
CA GLU A 44 19.70 -1.46 -9.65
C GLU A 44 18.67 -0.88 -8.68
N LYS A 45 19.00 -0.91 -7.39
CA LYS A 45 18.14 -0.38 -6.34
C LYS A 45 18.20 1.15 -6.37
N VAL A 46 17.09 1.78 -6.77
CA VAL A 46 16.90 3.23 -6.74
C VAL A 46 16.82 3.74 -5.30
N GLY A 47 16.09 3.01 -4.46
CA GLY A 47 15.83 3.45 -3.11
C GLY A 47 14.73 2.65 -2.43
N VAL A 48 14.07 3.29 -1.48
CA VAL A 48 12.99 2.69 -0.68
C VAL A 48 11.79 3.62 -0.67
N VAL A 49 10.58 3.07 -0.79
CA VAL A 49 9.35 3.85 -0.66
C VAL A 49 9.22 4.37 0.76
N LYS A 50 9.37 5.68 0.93
CA LYS A 50 9.17 6.35 2.20
C LYS A 50 7.70 6.60 2.47
N LYS A 51 6.95 7.00 1.44
CA LYS A 51 5.54 7.39 1.57
C LYS A 51 4.77 7.13 0.28
N VAL A 52 3.49 6.82 0.42
CA VAL A 52 2.55 6.67 -0.70
C VAL A 52 1.66 7.91 -0.75
N ILE A 53 1.60 8.59 -1.89
CA ILE A 53 0.76 9.76 -2.09
C ILE A 53 -0.58 9.30 -2.67
N LYS A 54 -1.67 9.82 -2.09
CA LYS A 54 -3.04 9.46 -2.49
C LYS A 54 -3.90 10.68 -2.77
N ASN A 55 -4.85 10.49 -3.67
CA ASN A 55 -5.97 11.37 -3.94
C ASN A 55 -6.98 11.35 -2.76
N SER A 56 -7.83 12.37 -2.64
CA SER A 56 -9.00 12.42 -1.75
C SER A 56 -9.97 11.22 -1.90
N ILE A 57 -10.02 10.60 -3.08
CA ILE A 57 -10.81 9.38 -3.37
C ILE A 57 -10.13 8.11 -2.83
N GLY A 58 -8.83 8.19 -2.48
CA GLY A 58 -8.05 7.09 -1.90
C GLY A 58 -7.17 6.33 -2.90
N ASP A 59 -7.17 6.75 -4.16
CA ASP A 59 -6.31 6.19 -5.21
C ASP A 59 -4.86 6.65 -5.04
N ILE A 60 -3.92 5.75 -5.38
CA ILE A 60 -2.48 6.03 -5.30
C ILE A 60 -2.10 6.82 -6.55
N ILE A 61 -1.61 8.04 -6.35
CA ILE A 61 -1.18 8.95 -7.43
C ILE A 61 0.34 9.05 -7.55
N GLY A 62 1.07 8.58 -6.54
CA GLY A 62 2.52 8.63 -6.55
C GLY A 62 3.19 8.07 -5.32
N TYR A 63 4.51 8.09 -5.34
CA TYR A 63 5.38 7.57 -4.31
C TYR A 63 6.51 8.57 -4.00
N GLU A 64 6.83 8.71 -2.72
CA GLU A 64 8.06 9.36 -2.28
C GLU A 64 9.11 8.27 -2.06
N ILE A 65 10.20 8.33 -2.82
CA ILE A 65 11.31 7.39 -2.73
C ILE A 65 12.45 8.08 -2.01
N GLN A 66 13.01 7.38 -1.02
CA GLN A 66 14.24 7.78 -0.36
C GLN A 66 15.42 7.03 -0.96
N GLU A 67 16.35 7.77 -1.54
CA GLU A 67 17.64 7.26 -2.00
C GLU A 67 18.56 6.97 -0.81
N GLU A 68 19.63 6.20 -1.06
CA GLU A 68 20.66 5.92 -0.05
C GLU A 68 21.35 7.18 0.46
N SER A 69 21.47 8.22 -0.37
CA SER A 69 22.00 9.54 0.00
C SER A 69 21.08 10.32 0.95
N GLY A 70 19.89 9.79 1.28
CA GLY A 70 18.90 10.44 2.14
C GLY A 70 18.01 11.44 1.41
N LYS A 71 18.23 11.66 0.12
CA LYS A 71 17.38 12.51 -0.73
C LYS A 71 16.02 11.84 -0.92
N ILE A 72 14.96 12.65 -0.88
CA ILE A 72 13.58 12.19 -1.11
C ILE A 72 13.13 12.75 -2.45
N ILE A 73 12.69 11.87 -3.33
CA ILE A 73 12.23 12.22 -4.67
C ILE A 73 10.79 11.74 -4.83
N TYR A 74 9.96 12.59 -5.43
CA TYR A 74 8.59 12.25 -5.76
C TYR A 74 8.51 11.71 -7.20
N PHE A 75 7.78 10.63 -7.37
CA PHE A 75 7.46 10.07 -8.68
C PHE A 75 5.97 9.73 -8.78
N PRO A 76 5.34 9.93 -9.95
CA PRO A 76 3.95 9.52 -10.19
C PRO A 76 3.84 7.99 -10.15
N SER A 77 2.67 7.48 -9.77
CA SER A 77 2.43 6.03 -9.67
C SER A 77 2.52 5.33 -11.02
N ASP A 78 2.20 6.03 -12.10
CA ASP A 78 2.25 5.53 -13.48
C ASP A 78 3.68 5.22 -13.96
N ALA A 79 4.70 5.74 -13.28
CA ALA A 79 6.10 5.43 -13.57
C ALA A 79 6.58 4.13 -12.90
N PHE A 80 5.68 3.39 -12.24
CA PHE A 80 6.02 2.15 -11.54
C PHE A 80 5.13 0.99 -11.93
N GLU A 81 5.76 -0.18 -12.01
CA GLU A 81 5.07 -1.46 -12.11
C GLU A 81 5.15 -2.20 -10.75
N GLU A 82 3.98 -2.63 -10.23
CA GLU A 82 3.91 -3.41 -8.99
C GLU A 82 4.38 -4.86 -9.25
N HIS A 83 5.54 -5.22 -8.69
CA HIS A 83 6.04 -6.59 -8.75
C HIS A 83 5.97 -7.28 -7.37
N LYS A 84 5.98 -8.62 -7.34
CA LYS A 84 5.89 -9.40 -6.08
C LYS A 84 7.00 -9.10 -5.06
N ARG A 85 8.13 -8.55 -5.50
CA ARG A 85 9.34 -8.29 -4.71
C ARG A 85 9.59 -6.80 -4.41
N GLY A 86 8.82 -5.89 -5.03
CA GLY A 86 9.06 -4.46 -4.92
C GLY A 86 8.40 -3.69 -6.06
N LEU A 87 8.74 -2.41 -6.19
CA LEU A 87 8.31 -1.58 -7.31
C LEU A 87 9.42 -1.52 -8.35
N ILE A 88 9.06 -1.70 -9.62
CA ILE A 88 9.98 -1.51 -10.74
C ILE A 88 9.69 -0.12 -11.29
N PHE A 89 10.71 0.72 -11.38
CA PHE A 89 10.63 2.02 -12.02
C PHE A 89 10.76 1.82 -13.53
N ALA A 90 9.64 2.02 -14.23
CA ALA A 90 9.48 1.89 -15.67
C ALA A 90 8.93 3.24 -16.18
N PRO A 91 9.79 4.20 -16.55
CA PRO A 91 9.31 5.46 -17.10
C PRO A 91 8.56 5.19 -18.40
N LEU A 92 7.34 5.71 -18.55
CA LEU A 92 6.46 5.55 -19.72
C LEU A 92 7.01 6.17 -21.04
N TRP A 93 8.32 6.34 -21.18
CA TRP A 93 8.95 6.88 -22.39
C TRP A 93 9.75 5.78 -23.09
N TYR A 94 9.12 5.16 -24.08
CA TYR A 94 9.79 4.57 -25.24
C TYR A 94 9.16 5.13 -26.51
#